data_AF-A0A9Q1FMV4-F1
#
_entry.id   AF-A0A9Q1FMV4-F1
#
_cell.length_a   1.000
_cell.length_b   1.000
_cell.length_c   1.000
_cell.angle_alpha   90.00
_cell.angle_beta   90.00
_cell.angle_gamma   90.00
#
_symmetry.space_group_name_H-M   'P 1'
#
loop_
_entity.id
_entity.type
_entity.pdbx_description
1 polymer ?
#
loop_
_entity_poly.entity_id
_entity_poly.type
_entity_poly.pdbx_seq_one_letter_code
_entity_poly.pdbx_strand_id
1 'polypeptide(L)'
;MLGTQGFTSGRHHWEVEVGNNTNWAVGVATQSVQRKKQTKLSRAEGILALRFMNSRYTTETRPVSVLNKLQKVRVALDWKRGEVTFSDPARNHHIDTIKFKFTEPVFPYFYSLCKKHPLNITPEKVSIAIGPPKRGVFLLIFFLILLILYLFYVLLCCMIKDVNNQMAIMNQSM
;
A
#
# COMPACT_ATOMS: atom_id res chain seq x y z
N MET A 1 -9.04 14.41 11.37
CA MET A 1 -9.29 12.97 11.12
C MET A 1 -7.95 12.29 10.91
N LEU A 2 -7.76 11.09 11.46
CA LEU A 2 -6.59 10.26 11.18
C LEU A 2 -7.00 9.11 10.25
N GLY A 3 -6.07 8.64 9.42
CA GLY A 3 -6.24 7.39 8.69
C GLY A 3 -6.42 6.21 9.64
N THR A 4 -7.09 5.16 9.16
CA THR A 4 -7.39 3.95 9.96
C THR A 4 -6.15 3.07 10.18
N GLN A 5 -5.23 3.05 9.21
CA GLN A 5 -4.00 2.28 9.29
C GLN A 5 -2.82 3.15 9.72
N GLY A 6 -2.14 2.74 10.78
CA GLY A 6 -0.87 3.31 11.22
C GLY A 6 0.30 2.61 10.55
N PHE A 7 1.32 3.38 10.18
CA PHE A 7 2.56 2.89 9.58
C PHE A 7 3.66 2.79 10.64
N THR A 8 4.36 1.66 10.65
CA THR A 8 5.48 1.37 11.56
C THR A 8 6.80 1.09 10.83
N SER A 9 6.78 1.06 9.50
CA SER A 9 7.95 0.79 8.67
C SER A 9 7.66 1.13 7.21
N GLY A 10 8.69 1.11 6.36
CA GLY A 10 8.55 1.20 4.91
C GLY A 10 8.35 2.61 4.35
N ARG A 11 8.01 2.66 3.07
CA ARG A 11 7.67 3.87 2.33
C ARG A 11 6.22 3.80 1.90
N HIS A 12 5.47 4.86 2.20
CA HIS A 12 4.04 4.96 1.93
C HIS A 12 3.74 6.30 1.29
N HIS A 13 2.70 6.36 0.48
CA HIS A 13 2.22 7.64 -0.01
C HIS A 13 0.71 7.60 -0.23
N TRP A 14 0.11 8.78 -0.21
CA TRP A 14 -1.28 8.99 -0.59
C TRP A 14 -1.41 10.37 -1.21
N GLU A 15 -2.44 10.54 -2.03
CA GLU A 15 -2.75 11.81 -2.64
C GLU A 15 -4.10 12.31 -2.16
N VAL A 16 -4.18 13.62 -1.93
CA VAL A 16 -5.38 14.29 -1.43
C VAL A 16 -5.75 15.40 -2.39
N GLU A 17 -6.98 15.34 -2.90
CA GLU A 17 -7.60 16.43 -3.62
C GLU A 17 -7.99 17.53 -2.64
N VAL A 18 -7.43 18.72 -2.86
CA VAL A 18 -7.64 19.90 -2.04
C VAL A 18 -8.44 20.97 -2.79
N GLY A 19 -8.40 20.96 -4.14
CA GLY A 19 -9.25 21.75 -5.02
C GLY A 19 -9.48 23.21 -4.59
N ASN A 20 -10.76 23.56 -4.42
CA ASN A 20 -11.18 24.90 -4.01
C ASN A 20 -11.23 25.10 -2.49
N ASN A 21 -10.81 24.13 -1.69
CA ASN A 21 -10.76 24.26 -0.24
C ASN A 21 -9.80 25.38 0.18
N THR A 22 -10.28 26.28 1.05
CA THR A 22 -9.56 27.48 1.51
C THR A 22 -8.90 27.32 2.89
N ASN A 23 -9.18 26.22 3.59
CA ASN A 23 -8.65 25.96 4.92
C ASN A 23 -8.52 24.46 5.17
N TRP A 24 -7.31 23.94 4.94
CA TRP A 24 -6.98 22.53 5.09
C TRP A 24 -5.56 22.30 5.57
N ALA A 25 -5.31 21.13 6.16
CA ALA A 25 -3.98 20.59 6.41
C ALA A 25 -3.95 19.08 6.15
N VAL A 26 -2.89 18.62 5.50
CA VAL A 26 -2.65 17.20 5.20
C VAL A 26 -1.22 16.82 5.55
N GLY A 27 -1.01 15.61 6.05
CA GLY A 27 0.32 15.17 6.49
C GLY A 27 0.25 13.88 7.30
N VAL A 28 1.10 13.78 8.32
CA VAL A 28 1.08 12.67 9.28
C VAL A 28 0.92 13.16 10.71
N ALA A 29 0.37 12.31 11.56
CA ALA A 29 0.38 12.49 13.01
C ALA A 29 0.91 11.23 13.69
N THR A 30 1.66 11.40 14.77
CA THR A 30 2.16 10.28 15.56
C THR A 30 1.05 9.70 16.44
N GLN A 31 1.21 8.46 16.91
CA GLN A 31 0.21 7.78 17.73
C GLN A 31 -0.12 8.56 19.02
N SER A 32 0.90 9.15 19.65
CA SER A 32 0.78 9.90 20.91
C SER A 32 0.13 11.29 20.78
N VAL A 33 -0.20 11.74 19.56
CA VAL A 33 -0.81 13.06 19.34
C VAL A 33 -2.04 13.24 20.23
N GLN A 34 -2.07 14.35 20.98
CA GLN A 34 -3.25 14.68 21.77
C GLN A 34 -4.41 15.05 20.85
N ARG A 35 -5.47 14.25 20.89
CA ARG A 35 -6.66 14.40 20.02
C ARG A 35 -7.67 15.44 20.55
N LYS A 36 -7.36 16.16 21.64
CA LYS A 36 -8.28 17.12 22.29
C LYS A 36 -7.91 18.57 21.92
N LYS A 37 -8.92 19.37 21.56
CA LYS A 37 -8.86 20.82 21.18
C LYS A 37 -7.80 21.16 20.11
N GLN A 38 -7.72 22.45 19.73
CA GLN A 38 -6.82 22.99 18.68
C GLN A 38 -5.36 22.57 18.90
N THR A 39 -4.96 21.42 18.34
CA THR A 39 -3.57 20.99 18.35
C THR A 39 -2.77 21.84 17.38
N LYS A 40 -1.66 22.41 17.84
CA LYS A 40 -0.75 23.17 16.99
C LYS A 40 -0.09 22.23 15.98
N LEU A 41 -0.06 22.61 14.70
CA LEU A 41 0.68 21.86 13.69
C LEU A 41 2.18 22.05 13.92
N SER A 42 2.80 21.14 14.66
CA SER A 42 4.23 21.18 14.94
C SER A 42 4.78 19.81 15.29
N ARG A 43 6.09 19.63 15.10
CA ARG A 43 6.83 18.43 15.52
C ARG A 43 6.63 18.09 17.00
N ALA A 44 6.62 19.09 17.88
CA ALA A 44 6.48 18.90 19.32
C ALA A 44 5.12 18.28 19.69
N GLU A 45 4.08 18.62 18.94
CA GLU A 45 2.73 18.06 19.11
C GLU A 45 2.53 16.75 18.31
N GLY A 46 3.57 16.25 17.64
CA GLY A 46 3.48 15.03 16.84
C GLY A 46 2.69 15.19 15.54
N ILE A 47 2.53 16.41 15.00
CA ILE A 47 1.86 16.65 13.71
C ILE A 47 2.81 17.28 12.71
N LEU A 48 3.01 16.59 11.58
CA LEU A 48 3.87 17.02 10.47
C LEU A 48 3.00 17.16 9.22
N ALA A 49 2.60 18.39 8.90
CA ALA A 49 1.61 18.66 7.86
C ALA A 49 1.93 19.91 7.03
N LEU A 50 1.52 19.86 5.76
CA LEU A 50 1.35 21.03 4.92
C LEU A 50 -0.05 21.60 5.15
N ARG A 51 -0.13 22.89 5.44
CA ARG A 51 -1.37 23.63 5.65
C ARG A 51 -1.55 24.70 4.58
N PHE A 52 -2.79 24.88 4.13
CA PHE A 52 -3.24 26.05 3.38
C PHE A 52 -4.31 26.78 4.17
N MET A 53 -4.04 28.03 4.53
CA MET A 53 -4.97 28.90 5.27
C MET A 53 -4.64 30.35 4.97
N ASN A 54 -5.67 31.21 4.86
CA ASN A 54 -5.50 32.64 4.54
C ASN A 54 -4.63 32.87 3.29
N SER A 55 -4.85 32.05 2.26
CA SER A 55 -4.12 32.08 0.98
C SER A 55 -2.61 31.84 1.08
N ARG A 56 -2.14 31.18 2.16
CA ARG A 56 -0.72 30.86 2.35
C ARG A 56 -0.51 29.39 2.64
N TYR A 57 0.58 28.86 2.09
CA TYR A 57 1.09 27.53 2.41
C TYR A 57 2.10 27.61 3.54
N THR A 58 1.96 26.73 4.53
CA THR A 58 2.92 26.64 5.65
C THR A 58 3.16 25.20 6.04
N THR A 59 4.40 24.86 6.37
CA THR A 59 4.77 23.64 7.09
C THR A 59 5.27 24.02 8.47
N GLU A 60 4.71 23.39 9.51
CA GLU A 60 4.93 23.81 10.90
C GLU A 60 4.59 25.29 11.11
N THR A 61 5.60 26.15 11.28
CA THR A 61 5.48 27.62 11.36
C THR A 61 6.16 28.35 10.20
N ARG A 62 6.72 27.62 9.23
CA ARG A 62 7.48 28.19 8.10
C ARG A 62 6.57 28.39 6.89
N PRO A 63 6.58 29.56 6.24
CA PRO A 63 5.98 29.74 4.93
C PRO A 63 6.62 28.82 3.89
N VAL A 64 5.82 28.31 2.96
CA VAL A 64 6.28 27.51 1.82
C VAL A 64 5.84 28.21 0.54
N SER A 65 6.79 28.39 -0.37
CA SER A 65 6.55 29.02 -1.67
C SER A 65 5.95 27.98 -2.63
N VAL A 66 4.72 28.22 -3.07
CA VAL A 66 4.06 27.38 -4.07
C VAL A 66 3.59 28.28 -5.20
N LEU A 67 4.03 27.99 -6.42
CA LEU A 67 3.80 28.83 -7.60
C LEU A 67 2.31 29.02 -7.92
N ASN A 68 1.55 27.94 -7.84
CA ASN A 68 0.13 27.90 -8.17
C ASN A 68 -0.67 27.25 -7.06
N LYS A 69 -1.94 27.64 -6.92
CA LYS A 69 -2.84 26.98 -5.97
C LYS A 69 -2.95 25.49 -6.30
N LEU A 70 -2.53 24.65 -5.35
CA LEU A 70 -2.56 23.20 -5.46
C LEU A 70 -4.00 22.71 -5.63
N GLN A 71 -4.21 21.82 -6.59
CA GLN A 71 -5.47 21.07 -6.73
C GLN A 71 -5.39 19.71 -6.03
N LYS A 72 -4.19 19.15 -5.96
CA LYS A 72 -3.89 17.88 -5.33
C LYS A 72 -2.55 17.97 -4.61
N VAL A 73 -2.38 17.23 -3.52
CA VAL A 73 -1.14 17.12 -2.76
C VAL A 73 -0.80 15.65 -2.59
N ARG A 74 0.41 15.25 -2.98
CA ARG A 74 0.97 13.95 -2.63
C ARG A 74 1.77 14.08 -1.34
N VAL A 75 1.42 13.25 -0.35
CA VAL A 75 2.17 13.09 0.89
C VAL A 75 2.91 11.77 0.82
N ALA A 76 4.23 11.81 0.93
CA ALA A 76 5.10 10.63 0.92
C ALA A 76 5.84 10.50 2.25
N LEU A 77 5.68 9.36 2.90
CA LEU A 77 6.33 8.98 4.15
C LEU A 77 7.47 8.00 3.86
N ASP A 78 8.67 8.32 4.31
CA ASP A 78 9.75 7.35 4.50
C ASP A 78 9.96 7.15 6.00
N TRP A 79 9.40 6.07 6.54
CA TRP A 79 9.41 5.83 7.99
C TRP A 79 10.83 5.60 8.51
N LYS A 80 11.66 4.88 7.74
CA LYS A 80 13.04 4.54 8.14
C LYS A 80 13.95 5.76 8.12
N ARG A 81 13.83 6.62 7.11
CA ARG A 81 14.61 7.86 7.01
C ARG A 81 14.05 8.98 7.88
N GLY A 82 12.83 8.82 8.39
CA GLY A 82 12.16 9.84 9.17
C GLY A 82 11.82 11.06 8.33
N GLU A 83 11.29 10.86 7.11
CA GLU A 83 11.01 11.95 6.18
C GLU A 83 9.54 11.95 5.76
N VAL A 84 8.95 13.15 5.75
CA VAL A 84 7.62 13.40 5.19
C VAL A 84 7.77 14.44 4.10
N THR A 85 7.50 14.05 2.86
CA THR A 85 7.66 14.89 1.68
C THR A 85 6.30 15.27 1.09
N PHE A 86 6.15 16.54 0.75
CA PHE A 86 4.97 17.10 0.09
C PHE A 86 5.33 17.46 -1.35
N SER A 87 4.45 17.13 -2.29
CA SER A 87 4.64 17.45 -3.72
C SER A 87 3.32 17.71 -4.44
N ASP A 88 3.38 18.47 -5.54
CA ASP A 88 2.31 18.60 -6.53
C ASP A 88 2.44 17.43 -7.53
N PRO A 89 1.58 16.40 -7.46
CA PRO A 89 1.69 15.23 -8.34
C PRO A 89 1.38 15.56 -9.80
N ALA A 90 0.64 16.64 -10.10
CA ALA A 90 0.33 17.01 -11.48
C ALA A 90 1.55 17.56 -12.23
N ARG A 91 2.47 18.20 -11.51
CA ARG A 91 3.71 18.78 -12.06
C ARG A 91 4.97 18.03 -11.64
N ASN A 92 4.80 16.97 -10.84
CA ASN A 92 5.88 16.27 -10.15
C ASN A 92 6.83 17.25 -9.41
N HIS A 93 6.27 18.31 -8.83
CA HIS A 93 7.02 19.41 -8.24
C HIS A 93 7.13 19.23 -6.72
N HIS A 94 8.35 19.30 -6.19
CA HIS A 94 8.61 19.22 -4.76
C HIS A 94 8.15 20.48 -4.03
N ILE A 95 7.43 20.35 -2.91
CA ILE A 95 6.93 21.48 -2.12
C ILE A 95 7.77 21.68 -0.85
N ASP A 96 7.87 20.66 -0.01
CA ASP A 96 8.72 20.70 1.20
C ASP A 96 8.99 19.27 1.71
N THR A 97 10.05 19.10 2.50
CA THR A 97 10.33 17.87 3.26
C THR A 97 10.55 18.19 4.73
N ILE A 98 9.81 17.53 5.59
CA ILE A 98 9.95 17.62 7.04
C ILE A 98 10.66 16.35 7.53
N LYS A 99 11.84 16.52 8.15
CA LYS A 99 12.55 15.44 8.83
C LYS A 99 12.09 15.30 10.28
N PHE A 100 11.88 14.06 10.73
CA PHE A 100 11.49 13.69 12.08
C PHE A 100 11.76 12.20 12.35
N LYS A 101 12.47 11.89 13.45
CA LYS A 101 12.77 10.50 13.81
C LYS A 101 11.54 9.86 14.46
N PHE A 102 10.85 8.99 13.71
CA PHE A 102 9.72 8.24 14.23
C PHE A 102 10.17 7.14 15.19
N THR A 103 9.51 7.07 16.35
CA THR A 103 9.71 6.00 17.35
C THR A 103 8.43 5.23 17.64
N GLU A 104 7.34 5.61 17.01
CA GLU A 104 6.01 5.07 17.20
C GLU A 104 5.25 5.03 15.87
N PRO A 105 4.10 4.34 15.80
CA PRO A 105 3.25 4.35 14.61
C PRO A 105 2.84 5.77 14.23
N VAL A 106 2.79 6.03 12.92
CA VAL A 106 2.29 7.29 12.35
C VAL A 106 1.08 7.06 11.48
N PHE A 107 0.14 7.98 11.52
CA PHE A 107 -1.13 7.89 10.81
C PHE A 107 -1.24 9.03 9.80
N PRO A 108 -1.86 8.80 8.63
CA PRO A 108 -2.28 9.90 7.77
C PRO A 108 -3.10 10.92 8.55
N TYR A 109 -2.83 12.19 8.37
CA TYR A 109 -3.50 13.30 9.03
C TYR A 109 -4.25 14.14 8.01
N PHE A 110 -5.52 14.40 8.30
CA PHE A 110 -6.41 15.23 7.49
C PHE A 110 -7.18 16.20 8.37
N TYR A 111 -7.17 17.48 7.98
CA TYR A 111 -7.90 18.54 8.65
C TYR A 111 -8.50 19.48 7.62
N SER A 112 -9.77 19.85 7.81
CA SER A 112 -10.46 20.86 7.01
C SER A 112 -11.45 21.62 7.88
N LEU A 113 -11.51 22.94 7.71
CA LEU A 113 -12.61 23.77 8.23
C LEU A 113 -13.61 24.16 7.15
N CYS A 114 -13.27 23.97 5.86
CA CYS A 114 -14.20 24.23 4.76
C CYS A 114 -15.15 23.04 4.58
N LYS A 115 -16.45 23.28 4.77
CA LYS A 115 -17.49 22.26 4.54
C LYS A 115 -17.95 22.17 3.08
N LYS A 116 -17.81 23.25 2.30
CA LYS A 116 -18.26 23.31 0.90
C LYS A 116 -17.36 22.54 -0.07
N HIS A 117 -16.09 22.39 0.28
CA HIS A 117 -15.08 21.72 -0.54
C HIS A 117 -14.33 20.71 0.32
N PRO A 118 -14.89 19.51 0.56
CA PRO A 118 -14.26 18.49 1.38
C PRO A 118 -12.94 18.00 0.79
N LEU A 119 -12.09 17.41 1.63
CA LEU A 119 -10.88 16.73 1.19
C LEU A 119 -11.22 15.32 0.73
N ASN A 120 -10.71 14.91 -0.44
CA ASN A 120 -10.89 13.56 -0.96
C ASN A 120 -9.54 12.87 -1.12
N ILE A 121 -9.42 11.64 -0.63
CA ILE A 121 -8.25 10.80 -0.90
C ILE A 121 -8.48 10.13 -2.24
N THR A 122 -7.54 10.28 -3.18
CA THR A 122 -7.67 9.56 -4.46
C THR A 122 -7.22 8.12 -4.30
N PRO A 123 -8.05 7.13 -4.67
CA PRO A 123 -7.59 5.75 -4.71
C PRO A 123 -6.46 5.63 -5.73
N GLU A 124 -5.34 5.03 -5.30
CA GLU A 124 -4.24 4.74 -6.21
C GLU A 124 -4.69 3.63 -7.17
N LYS A 125 -4.52 3.85 -8.48
CA LYS A 125 -4.82 2.84 -9.49
C LYS A 125 -3.72 1.78 -9.45
N VAL A 126 -3.87 0.77 -8.60
CA VAL A 126 -2.96 -0.37 -8.55
C VAL A 126 -3.08 -1.13 -9.87
N SER A 127 -2.05 -1.04 -10.71
CA SER A 127 -1.91 -1.86 -11.91
C SER A 127 -0.91 -2.97 -11.62
N ILE A 128 -1.41 -4.19 -11.46
CA ILE A 128 -0.56 -5.36 -11.27
C ILE A 128 -0.11 -5.80 -12.66
N ALA A 129 1.15 -5.57 -13.00
CA ALA A 129 1.77 -6.24 -14.13
C ALA A 129 2.03 -7.70 -13.72
N ILE A 130 1.17 -8.61 -14.18
CA ILE A 130 1.43 -10.05 -14.04
C ILE A 130 2.59 -10.36 -14.98
N GLY A 131 3.80 -10.47 -14.44
CA GLY A 131 4.95 -10.97 -15.18
C GLY A 131 4.68 -12.40 -15.67
N PRO A 132 5.31 -12.84 -16.78
CA PRO A 132 5.12 -14.20 -17.27
C PRO A 132 5.45 -15.21 -16.17
N PRO A 133 4.69 -16.32 -16.07
CA PRO A 133 4.92 -17.33 -15.05
C PRO A 133 6.39 -17.79 -15.09
N LYS A 134 7.03 -17.88 -13.92
CA LYS A 134 8.41 -18.34 -13.80
C LYS A 134 8.49 -19.74 -14.43
N ARG A 135 9.15 -19.86 -15.59
CA ARG A 135 9.21 -21.09 -16.42
C ARG A 135 9.53 -22.36 -15.61
N GLY A 136 10.31 -22.25 -14.54
CA GLY A 136 10.65 -23.37 -13.66
C GLY A 136 9.46 -23.97 -12.88
N VAL A 137 8.48 -23.17 -12.47
CA VAL A 137 7.32 -23.67 -11.69
C VAL A 137 6.37 -24.45 -12.59
N PHE A 138 6.17 -23.99 -13.83
CA PHE A 138 5.32 -24.68 -14.80
C PHE A 138 5.92 -26.04 -15.21
N LEU A 139 7.23 -26.10 -15.44
CA LEU A 139 7.92 -27.35 -15.73
C LEU A 139 7.82 -28.34 -14.57
N LEU A 140 8.03 -27.89 -13.33
CA LEU A 140 7.88 -28.74 -12.14
C LEU A 140 6.47 -29.33 -12.01
N ILE A 141 5.43 -28.51 -12.21
CA ILE A 141 4.03 -28.97 -12.17
C ILE A 141 3.77 -29.98 -13.28
N PHE A 142 4.26 -29.73 -14.50
CA PHE A 142 4.12 -30.65 -15.63
C PHE A 142 4.80 -32.00 -15.37
N PHE A 143 6.03 -32.00 -14.82
CA PHE A 143 6.72 -33.23 -14.43
C PHE A 143 5.99 -33.99 -13.31
N LEU A 144 5.42 -33.29 -12.33
CA LEU A 144 4.63 -33.93 -11.27
C LEU A 144 3.38 -34.62 -11.84
N ILE A 145 2.67 -33.97 -12.77
CA ILE A 145 1.48 -34.55 -13.42
C ILE A 145 1.86 -35.79 -14.24
N LEU A 146 2.94 -35.72 -15.03
CA LEU A 146 3.43 -36.87 -15.80
C LEU A 146 3.82 -38.04 -14.89
N LEU A 147 4.48 -37.76 -13.76
CA LEU A 147 4.85 -38.79 -12.79
C LEU A 147 3.60 -39.47 -12.19
N ILE A 148 2.58 -38.68 -11.83
CA ILE A 148 1.32 -39.21 -11.29
C ILE A 148 0.62 -40.11 -12.33
N LEU A 149 0.53 -39.65 -13.58
CA LEU A 149 -0.09 -40.43 -14.65
C LEU A 149 0.69 -41.73 -14.93
N TYR A 150 2.02 -41.67 -14.91
CA TYR A 150 2.87 -42.84 -15.06
C TYR A 150 2.67 -43.86 -13.93
N LEU A 151 2.66 -43.40 -12.68
CA LEU A 151 2.39 -44.27 -11.52
C LEU A 151 1.00 -44.89 -11.60
N PHE A 152 -0.01 -44.13 -12.01
CA PHE A 152 -1.37 -44.66 -12.21
C PHE A 152 -1.41 -45.72 -13.32
N TYR A 153 -0.73 -45.49 -14.44
CA TYR A 153 -0.61 -46.47 -15.53
C TYR A 153 0.06 -47.77 -15.07
N VAL A 154 1.15 -47.67 -14.31
CA VAL A 154 1.86 -48.83 -13.76
C VAL A 154 0.96 -49.62 -12.80
N LEU A 155 0.25 -48.93 -11.89
CA LEU A 155 -0.69 -49.57 -10.98
C LEU A 155 -1.82 -50.29 -11.74
N LEU A 156 -2.41 -49.64 -12.75
CA LEU A 156 -3.45 -50.25 -13.57
C LEU A 156 -2.93 -51.52 -14.27
N CYS A 157 -1.71 -51.49 -14.82
CA CYS A 157 -1.09 -52.65 -15.44
C CYS A 157 -0.85 -53.79 -14.44
N CYS A 158 -0.44 -53.49 -13.20
CA CYS A 158 -0.27 -54.50 -12.15
C CYS A 158 -1.61 -55.14 -11.80
N MET A 159 -2.65 -54.35 -11.57
CA MET A 159 -4.00 -54.85 -11.25
C MET A 159 -4.55 -55.74 -12.37
N ILE A 160 -4.36 -55.36 -13.64
CA ILE A 160 -4.78 -56.16 -14.79
C ILE A 160 -4.00 -57.48 -14.86
N LYS A 161 -2.67 -57.46 -14.61
CA LYS A 161 -1.86 -58.69 -14.56
C LYS A 161 -2.29 -59.61 -13.44
N ASP A 162 -2.56 -59.08 -12.25
CA ASP A 162 -3.02 -59.86 -11.11
C ASP A 162 -4.37 -60.53 -11.39
N VAL A 163 -5.35 -59.80 -11.95
CA VAL A 163 -6.65 -60.36 -12.34
C VAL A 163 -6.48 -61.45 -13.41
N ASN A 164 -5.67 -61.20 -14.45
CA ASN A 164 -5.43 -62.19 -15.50
C ASN A 164 -4.75 -63.45 -14.97
N ASN A 165 -3.82 -63.31 -14.02
CA ASN A 165 -3.11 -64.44 -13.41
C ASN A 165 -4.07 -65.28 -12.53
N GLN A 166 -4.96 -64.64 -11.76
CA GLN A 166 -6.00 -65.34 -10.99
C GLN A 166 -6.97 -66.11 -11.90
N MET A 167 -7.41 -65.52 -13.02
CA MET A 167 -8.26 -66.22 -13.98
C MET A 167 -7.55 -67.40 -14.65
N ALA A 168 -6.25 -67.28 -14.95
CA ALA A 168 -5.45 -68.38 -15.50
C ALA A 168 -5.35 -69.57 -14.53
N ILE A 169 -5.18 -69.30 -13.22
CA ILE A 169 -5.13 -70.34 -12.17
C ILE A 169 -6.49 -71.07 -12.05
N MET A 170 -7.60 -70.34 -12.05
CA MET A 170 -8.94 -70.94 -11.97
C MET A 170 -9.25 -71.86 -13.17
N ASN A 171 -8.84 -71.44 -14.38
CA ASN A 171 -9.04 -72.22 -15.61
C ASN A 171 -8.17 -73.48 -15.70
N GLN A 172 -7.13 -73.61 -14.87
CA GLN A 172 -6.29 -74.83 -14.79
C GLN A 172 -6.77 -75.81 -13.72
N SER A 173 -7.70 -75.40 -12.84
CA SER A 173 -8.28 -76.24 -11.77
C SER A 173 -9.64 -76.86 -12.11
N MET A 174 -10.14 -76.67 -13.34
CA MET A 174 -11.32 -77.33 -13.92
C MET A 174 -10.89 -78.34 -14.98
#